data_AF-A0A377M666-F1
#
_entry.id   AF-A0A377M666-F1
#
_cell.length_a   1.000
_cell.length_b   1.000
_cell.length_c   1.000
_cell.angle_alpha   90.00
_cell.angle_beta   90.00
_cell.angle_gamma   90.00
#
_symmetry.space_group_name_H-M   'P 1'
#
loop_
_entity.id
_entity.type
_entity.pdbx_description
1 polymer ?
#
loop_
_entity_poly.entity_id
_entity_poly.type
_entity_poly.pdbx_seq_one_letter_code
_entity_poly.pdbx_strand_id
1 'polypeptide(L)'
;MSKNMGAIANGTIEPDANVAGSATNVALALYNNAPTESSRIMVGQPANNTQKANLTAGSGKLFYRVAYVPGSNWVKDTNPVQSGKVSANAYFTMSYE
;
A
#
# COMPACT_ATOMS: atom_id res chain seq x y z
N MET A 1 -17.73 -4.90 9.20
CA MET A 1 -16.58 -4.31 8.47
C MET A 1 -15.62 -5.46 8.16
N SER A 2 -15.42 -5.81 6.88
CA SER A 2 -14.47 -6.88 6.54
C SER A 2 -13.05 -6.42 6.92
N LYS A 3 -12.37 -7.22 7.75
CA LYS A 3 -10.99 -7.01 8.22
C LYS A 3 -9.96 -7.47 7.18
N ASN A 4 -10.29 -7.43 5.89
CA ASN A 4 -9.41 -8.00 4.89
C ASN A 4 -8.55 -6.86 4.32
N MET A 5 -7.48 -6.51 5.05
CA MET A 5 -6.29 -6.04 4.35
C MET A 5 -5.96 -7.12 3.31
N GLY A 6 -5.70 -6.73 2.06
CA GLY A 6 -5.19 -7.68 1.08
C GLY A 6 -3.95 -8.39 1.63
N ALA A 7 -3.62 -9.58 1.10
CA ALA A 7 -2.49 -10.34 1.62
C ALA A 7 -1.21 -9.47 1.60
N ILE A 8 -0.51 -9.41 2.72
CA ILE A 8 0.71 -8.61 2.84
C ILE A 8 1.90 -9.54 2.56
N ALA A 9 2.69 -9.19 1.55
CA ALA A 9 3.93 -9.88 1.22
C ALA A 9 5.03 -8.85 0.98
N ASN A 10 6.21 -8.99 1.58
CA ASN A 10 7.34 -8.09 1.39
C ASN A 10 7.01 -6.59 1.52
N GLY A 11 6.07 -6.23 2.41
CA GLY A 11 5.60 -4.86 2.61
C GLY A 11 4.78 -4.26 1.46
N THR A 12 4.24 -5.09 0.55
CA THR A 12 3.23 -4.71 -0.45
C THR A 12 1.87 -5.30 -0.08
N ILE A 13 0.81 -4.79 -0.69
CA ILE A 13 -0.54 -5.30 -0.52
C ILE A 13 -0.98 -5.97 -1.83
N GLU A 14 -1.29 -7.26 -1.78
CA GLU A 14 -1.89 -7.99 -2.89
C GLU A 14 -3.37 -7.56 -3.06
N PRO A 15 -3.92 -7.55 -4.29
CA PRO A 15 -5.34 -7.37 -4.53
C PRO A 15 -6.19 -8.34 -3.70
N ASP A 16 -7.37 -7.89 -3.27
CA ASP A 16 -8.34 -8.74 -2.58
C ASP A 16 -8.81 -9.85 -3.53
N ALA A 17 -8.41 -11.09 -3.23
CA ALA A 17 -8.75 -12.27 -4.02
C ALA A 17 -10.25 -12.60 -3.99
N ASN A 18 -11.02 -12.06 -3.03
CA ASN A 18 -12.46 -12.27 -2.93
C ASN A 18 -13.26 -11.37 -3.90
N VAL A 19 -12.60 -10.39 -4.52
CA VAL A 19 -13.24 -9.56 -5.55
C VAL A 19 -13.30 -10.34 -6.85
N ALA A 20 -14.53 -10.54 -7.37
CA ALA A 20 -14.71 -11.21 -8.65
C ALA A 20 -13.90 -10.51 -9.76
N GLY A 21 -13.10 -11.29 -10.49
CA GLY A 21 -12.19 -10.77 -11.52
C GLY A 21 -10.99 -9.99 -10.97
N SER A 22 -10.53 -10.30 -9.75
CA SER A 22 -9.33 -9.69 -9.18
C SER A 22 -8.10 -9.94 -10.05
N ALA A 23 -7.24 -8.92 -10.18
CA ALA A 23 -5.95 -9.08 -10.85
C ALA A 23 -5.04 -9.99 -10.03
N THR A 24 -4.13 -10.70 -10.69
CA THR A 24 -3.14 -11.56 -10.03
C THR A 24 -1.72 -11.21 -10.48
N ASN A 25 -0.74 -11.62 -9.68
CA ASN A 25 0.70 -11.38 -9.90
C ASN A 25 1.09 -9.89 -9.96
N VAL A 26 0.27 -9.02 -9.35
CA VAL A 26 0.52 -7.60 -9.16
C VAL A 26 0.22 -7.26 -7.71
N ALA A 27 1.02 -6.40 -7.11
CA ALA A 27 0.79 -5.87 -5.77
C ALA A 27 0.88 -4.35 -5.76
N LEU A 28 0.51 -3.76 -4.63
CA LEU A 28 0.55 -2.32 -4.38
C LEU A 28 1.67 -2.00 -3.41
N ALA A 29 2.61 -1.14 -3.82
CA ALA A 29 3.61 -0.55 -2.95
C ALA A 29 3.18 0.88 -2.58
N LEU A 30 3.20 1.18 -1.27
CA LEU A 30 2.86 2.49 -0.74
C LEU A 30 4.14 3.26 -0.41
N TYR A 31 4.13 4.57 -0.66
CA TYR A 31 5.26 5.45 -0.35
C TYR A 31 4.75 6.74 0.29
N ASN A 32 5.61 7.33 1.11
CA ASN A 32 5.49 8.72 1.46
C ASN A 32 5.60 9.60 0.21
N ASN A 33 4.94 10.76 0.25
CA ASN A 33 4.96 11.72 -0.85
C ASN A 33 4.95 13.17 -0.32
N ALA A 34 5.73 13.42 0.73
CA ALA A 34 5.97 14.77 1.23
C ALA A 34 7.22 15.37 0.57
N PRO A 35 7.41 16.71 0.59
CA PRO A 35 8.54 17.37 -0.07
C PRO A 35 9.92 16.81 0.30
N THR A 36 10.09 16.33 1.54
CA THR A 36 11.36 15.80 2.06
C THR A 36 11.31 14.31 2.37
N GLU A 37 10.20 13.62 2.09
CA GLU A 37 9.99 12.23 2.50
C GLU A 37 9.26 11.46 1.39
N SER A 38 10.01 10.57 0.74
CA SER A 38 9.55 9.76 -0.41
C SER A 38 9.81 8.26 -0.23
N SER A 39 10.25 7.86 0.97
CA SER A 39 10.56 6.48 1.32
C SER A 39 9.35 5.57 1.16
N ARG A 40 9.64 4.29 0.95
CA ARG A 40 8.63 3.25 0.85
C ARG A 40 8.08 2.92 2.24
N ILE A 41 6.76 2.87 2.34
CA ILE A 41 6.05 2.39 3.53
C ILE A 41 5.93 0.87 3.42
N MET A 42 6.59 0.14 4.31
CA MET A 42 6.52 -1.32 4.35
C MET A 42 5.28 -1.73 5.14
N VAL A 43 4.17 -1.97 4.44
CA VAL A 43 2.90 -2.30 5.09
C VAL A 43 3.07 -3.52 6.00
N GLY A 44 2.54 -3.44 7.23
CA GLY A 44 2.68 -4.47 8.26
C GLY A 44 3.93 -4.37 9.14
N GLN A 45 4.89 -3.49 8.82
CA GLN A 45 6.03 -3.19 9.68
C GLN A 45 5.76 -1.93 10.52
N PRO A 46 6.09 -1.92 11.83
CA PRO A 46 5.88 -0.75 12.67
C PRO A 46 6.84 0.40 12.31
N ALA A 47 6.43 1.63 12.67
CA ALA A 47 7.28 2.83 12.69
C ALA A 47 8.02 3.20 11.39
N ASN A 48 7.53 2.79 10.21
CA ASN A 48 8.14 3.14 8.92
C ASN A 48 7.40 4.23 8.13
N ASN A 49 6.22 4.64 8.60
CA ASN A 49 5.55 5.82 8.08
C ASN A 49 6.08 7.04 8.84
N THR A 50 7.18 7.60 8.33
CA THR A 50 7.96 8.66 8.97
C THR A 50 7.46 10.08 8.69
N GLN A 51 6.39 10.21 7.89
CA GLN A 51 5.88 11.52 7.51
C GLN A 51 5.25 12.24 8.69
N LYS A 52 5.66 13.49 8.89
CA LYS A 52 5.12 14.41 9.90
C LYS A 52 4.45 15.59 9.22
N ALA A 53 3.37 16.09 9.82
CA ALA A 53 2.68 17.28 9.36
C ALA A 53 2.45 18.22 10.54
N ASN A 54 2.87 19.47 10.38
CA ASN A 54 2.52 20.52 11.34
C ASN A 54 1.02 20.80 11.27
N LEU A 55 0.41 20.99 12.44
CA LEU A 55 -0.99 21.41 12.50
C LEU A 55 -1.07 22.92 12.33
N THR A 56 -1.89 23.36 11.38
CA THR A 56 -2.28 24.75 11.20
C THR A 56 -3.77 24.86 11.47
N ALA A 57 -4.15 25.63 12.51
CA ALA A 57 -5.53 25.70 12.98
C ALA A 57 -6.17 24.31 13.22
N GLY A 58 -5.41 23.39 13.82
CA GLY A 58 -5.85 22.03 14.14
C GLY A 58 -5.89 21.05 12.95
N SER A 59 -5.45 21.46 11.76
CA SER A 59 -5.45 20.60 10.56
C SER A 59 -4.04 20.35 10.04
N GLY A 60 -3.77 19.10 9.64
CA GLY A 60 -2.53 18.68 8.98
C GLY A 60 -2.84 17.77 7.79
N LYS A 61 -1.94 17.71 6.80
CA LYS A 61 -2.08 16.85 5.62
C LYS A 61 -0.89 15.93 5.51
N LEU A 62 -1.18 14.64 5.31
CA LEU A 62 -0.19 13.62 4.95
C LEU A 62 -0.46 13.19 3.50
N PHE A 63 0.59 13.09 2.71
CA PHE A 63 0.54 12.79 1.29
C PHE A 63 1.18 11.43 1.04
N TYR A 64 0.47 10.57 0.31
CA TYR A 64 0.94 9.24 -0.03
C TYR A 64 0.81 9.01 -1.53
N ARG A 65 1.65 8.13 -2.06
CA ARG A 65 1.54 7.62 -3.42
C ARG A 65 1.51 6.09 -3.42
N VAL A 66 0.83 5.52 -4.39
CA VAL A 66 0.74 4.07 -4.59
C VAL A 66 1.29 3.75 -5.97
N ALA A 67 2.06 2.67 -6.08
CA ALA A 67 2.55 2.14 -7.34
C ALA A 67 2.18 0.66 -7.47
N TYR A 68 1.89 0.23 -8.70
CA TYR A 68 1.85 -1.19 -9.03
C TYR A 68 3.27 -1.75 -9.07
N VAL A 69 3.46 -2.90 -8.45
CA VAL A 69 4.72 -3.65 -8.45
C VAL A 69 4.43 -5.12 -8.73
N PRO A 70 5.42 -5.92 -9.16
CA PRO A 70 5.29 -7.37 -9.22
C PRO A 70 4.73 -7.95 -7.92
N GLY A 71 3.69 -8.77 -8.03
CA GLY A 71 3.15 -9.51 -6.88
C GLY A 71 4.11 -10.62 -6.44
N SER A 72 3.84 -11.19 -5.27
CA SER A 72 4.63 -12.28 -4.65
C SER A 72 4.85 -13.48 -5.56
N ASN A 73 3.88 -13.82 -6.40
CA ASN A 73 3.93 -14.94 -7.34
C ASN A 73 4.40 -14.54 -8.74
N TRP A 74 4.69 -13.25 -9.00
CA TRP A 74 5.04 -12.79 -10.34
C TRP A 74 6.36 -13.39 -10.82
N VAL A 75 6.36 -13.89 -12.05
CA VAL A 75 7.56 -14.32 -12.78
C VAL A 75 7.43 -13.84 -14.21
N LYS A 76 8.42 -13.06 -14.69
CA LYS A 76 8.40 -12.31 -15.96
C LYS A 76 7.79 -13.07 -17.15
N ASP A 77 8.18 -14.33 -17.33
CA ASP A 77 7.86 -15.10 -18.54
C ASP A 77 6.92 -16.28 -18.28
N THR A 78 6.81 -16.78 -17.04
CA THR A 78 6.01 -17.97 -16.71
C THR A 78 4.78 -17.69 -15.85
N ASN A 79 4.74 -16.55 -15.17
CA ASN A 79 3.60 -16.13 -14.37
C ASN A 79 3.44 -14.60 -14.38
N PRO A 80 3.12 -14.00 -15.55
CA PRO A 80 3.01 -12.56 -15.70
C PRO A 80 1.74 -12.02 -15.01
N VAL A 81 1.65 -10.69 -14.88
CA VAL A 81 0.45 -9.99 -14.40
C VAL A 81 -0.77 -10.43 -15.21
N GLN A 82 -1.81 -10.88 -14.52
CA GLN A 82 -3.11 -11.15 -15.13
C GLN A 82 -4.03 -9.97 -14.92
N SER A 83 -4.66 -9.51 -16.00
CA SER A 83 -5.58 -8.38 -15.97
C SER A 83 -6.76 -8.65 -15.06
N GLY A 84 -7.17 -7.65 -14.30
CA GLY A 84 -8.33 -7.73 -13.43
C GLY A 84 -8.50 -6.46 -12.61
N LYS A 85 -9.49 -6.48 -11.73
CA LYS A 85 -9.74 -5.40 -10.79
C LYS A 85 -8.66 -5.43 -9.69
N VAL A 86 -8.05 -4.28 -9.43
CA VAL A 86 -7.20 -4.12 -8.24
C VAL A 86 -7.97 -3.37 -7.18
N SER A 87 -8.24 -4.05 -6.07
CA SER A 87 -8.94 -3.50 -4.90
C SER A 87 -8.18 -3.95 -3.66
N ALA A 88 -7.82 -3.03 -2.78
CA ALA A 88 -7.11 -3.33 -1.54
C ALA A 88 -7.45 -2.30 -0.47
N ASN A 89 -7.42 -2.72 0.79
CA ASN A 89 -7.56 -1.84 1.95
C ASN A 89 -6.22 -1.72 2.68
N ALA A 90 -5.91 -0.53 3.15
CA ALA A 90 -4.78 -0.27 4.04
C ALA A 90 -5.29 0.49 5.28
N TYR A 91 -4.75 0.15 6.45
CA TYR A 91 -5.03 0.86 7.70
C TYR A 91 -3.79 1.62 8.13
N PHE A 92 -4.00 2.83 8.65
CA PHE A 92 -2.97 3.69 9.19
C PHE A 92 -3.24 3.94 10.66
N THR A 93 -2.21 3.80 11.49
CA THR A 93 -2.22 4.33 12.85
C THR A 93 -1.54 5.69 12.82
N MET A 94 -2.23 6.72 13.30
CA MET A 94 -1.69 8.06 13.46
C MET A 94 -1.47 8.36 14.92
N SER A 95 -0.32 8.94 15.24
CA SER A 95 0.02 9.43 16.57
C SER A 95 0.16 10.95 16.51
N TYR A 96 -0.35 11.62 17.54
CA TYR A 96 -0.02 13.02 17.81
C TYR A 96 1.21 13.04 18.71
N GLU A 97 2.14 13.95 18.42
CA GLU A 97 3.30 14.27 19.25
C GLU A 97 3.14 15.68 19.83
#